data_AF-A0A848YZM0-F1
#
_entry.id   AF-A0A848YZM0-F1
#
_cell.length_a   1.000
_cell.length_b   1.000
_cell.length_c   1.000
_cell.angle_alpha   90.00
_cell.angle_beta   90.00
_cell.angle_gamma   90.00
#
_symmetry.space_group_name_H-M   'P 1'
#
loop_
_entity.id
_entity.type
_entity.pdbx_description
1 polymer ?
#
loop_
_entity_poly.entity_id
_entity_poly.type
_entity_poly.pdbx_seq_one_letter_code
_entity_poly.pdbx_strand_id
1 'polypeptide(L)'
;MENEMIREYIAVSMEEYKTIRAEIKQSNINQFQALSFGAAAVGILLSAGFYSWDKTALITIPIFSIFIPALCFLITYIWLGEFARMIRGGNFILSIERKIEAIVPVPEEINDIASELDSSLIVKKPLSWEHFLRKPMGPEIAESGHMPWIYNIRLWIFPLVAAGSLLVAVGYLFPQLIGNHMVLLCVIIITLSVVSWFCMIIVLGSAFKNIKKTAGRSNLPLDH
;
A
#
# COMPACT_ATOMS: atom_id res chain seq x y z
N MET A 1 0.52 -41.99 17.60
CA MET A 1 1.56 -41.51 16.68
C MET A 1 0.99 -40.46 15.73
N GLU A 2 -0.05 -40.77 14.93
CA GLU A 2 -0.68 -39.79 14.01
C GLU A 2 -1.18 -38.50 14.70
N ASN A 3 -1.94 -38.63 15.80
CA ASN A 3 -2.41 -37.47 16.57
C ASN A 3 -1.28 -36.60 17.16
N GLU A 4 -0.12 -37.18 17.41
CA GLU A 4 1.05 -36.46 17.94
C GLU A 4 1.71 -35.63 16.83
N MET A 5 1.88 -36.22 15.64
CA MET A 5 2.39 -35.53 14.46
C MET A 5 1.48 -34.36 14.05
N ILE A 6 0.16 -34.55 14.09
CA ILE A 6 -0.81 -33.47 13.78
C ILE A 6 -0.67 -32.32 14.78
N ARG A 7 -0.55 -32.62 16.07
CA ARG A 7 -0.37 -31.60 17.12
C ARG A 7 0.93 -30.83 16.94
N GLU A 8 2.02 -31.52 16.66
CA GLU A 8 3.32 -30.90 16.40
C GLU A 8 3.26 -30.01 15.15
N TYR A 9 2.68 -30.50 14.06
CA TYR A 9 2.50 -29.72 12.83
C TYR A 9 1.70 -28.43 13.05
N ILE A 10 0.58 -28.53 13.79
CA ILE A 10 -0.24 -27.36 14.13
C ILE A 10 0.58 -26.39 15.00
N ALA A 11 1.32 -26.88 15.99
CA ALA A 11 2.14 -26.04 16.85
C ALA A 11 3.19 -25.25 16.05
N VAL A 12 3.87 -25.91 15.10
CA VAL A 12 4.85 -25.27 14.21
C VAL A 12 4.16 -24.25 13.30
N SER A 13 3.05 -24.62 12.66
CA SER A 13 2.30 -23.74 11.75
C SER A 13 1.76 -22.49 12.47
N MET A 14 1.35 -22.65 13.74
CA MET A 14 0.92 -21.52 14.58
C MET A 14 2.06 -20.59 14.93
N GLU A 15 3.28 -21.10 15.11
CA GLU A 15 4.45 -20.26 15.37
C GLU A 15 4.91 -19.50 14.11
N GLU A 16 4.86 -20.13 12.94
CA GLU A 16 5.04 -19.46 11.65
C GLU A 16 4.01 -18.35 11.45
N TYR A 17 2.74 -18.64 11.73
CA TYR A 17 1.66 -17.67 11.65
C TYR A 17 1.94 -16.43 12.52
N LYS A 18 2.32 -16.63 13.79
CA LYS A 18 2.66 -15.51 14.70
C LYS A 18 3.83 -14.68 14.18
N THR A 19 4.86 -15.35 13.67
CA THR A 19 6.06 -14.70 13.14
C THR A 19 5.71 -13.79 11.96
N ILE A 20 4.94 -14.30 11.00
CA ILE A 20 4.54 -13.54 9.81
C ILE A 20 3.59 -12.41 10.19
N ARG A 21 2.68 -12.65 11.14
CA ARG A 21 1.80 -11.61 11.68
C ARG A 21 2.59 -10.46 12.30
N ALA A 22 3.67 -10.75 13.04
CA ALA A 22 4.56 -9.74 13.59
C ALA A 22 5.26 -8.94 12.47
N GLU A 23 5.70 -9.59 11.39
CA GLU A 23 6.29 -8.93 10.22
C GLU A 23 5.29 -7.98 9.53
N ILE A 24 4.05 -8.40 9.31
CA ILE A 24 3.01 -7.55 8.71
C ILE A 24 2.73 -6.34 9.61
N LYS A 25 2.63 -6.55 10.93
CA LYS A 25 2.45 -5.45 11.89
C LYS A 25 3.61 -4.46 11.83
N GLN A 26 4.85 -4.94 11.78
CA GLN A 26 6.03 -4.08 11.64
C GLN A 26 6.02 -3.31 10.32
N SER A 27 5.63 -3.96 9.21
CA SER A 27 5.50 -3.31 7.91
C SER A 27 4.47 -2.19 7.92
N ASN A 28 3.36 -2.37 8.63
CA ASN A 28 2.35 -1.32 8.80
C ASN A 28 2.91 -0.13 9.59
N ILE A 29 3.66 -0.38 10.67
CA ILE A 29 4.34 0.67 11.44
C ILE A 29 5.34 1.43 10.56
N ASN A 30 6.15 0.72 9.78
CA ASN A 30 7.13 1.32 8.86
C ASN A 30 6.45 2.20 7.81
N GLN A 31 5.30 1.79 7.27
CA GLN A 31 4.51 2.61 6.34
C GLN A 31 4.12 3.96 6.97
N PHE A 32 3.59 3.96 8.19
CA PHE A 32 3.23 5.19 8.88
C PHE A 32 4.46 6.08 9.16
N GLN A 33 5.56 5.49 9.62
CA GLN A 33 6.81 6.22 9.86
C GLN A 33 7.35 6.89 8.58
N ALA A 34 7.33 6.18 7.45
CA ALA A 34 7.76 6.73 6.17
C ALA A 34 6.92 7.95 5.75
N LEU A 35 5.60 7.87 5.90
CA LEU A 35 4.70 8.99 5.59
C LEU A 35 4.90 10.17 6.55
N SER A 36 5.02 9.93 7.86
CA SER A 36 5.23 10.98 8.85
C SER A 36 6.56 11.69 8.67
N PHE A 37 7.64 10.93 8.48
CA PHE A 37 8.96 11.49 8.18
C PHE A 37 8.92 12.28 6.87
N GLY A 38 8.29 11.71 5.84
CA GLY A 38 8.16 12.35 4.55
C GLY A 38 7.41 13.68 4.59
N ALA A 39 6.28 13.72 5.32
CA ALA A 39 5.51 14.94 5.52
C ALA A 39 6.32 16.02 6.25
N ALA A 40 7.06 15.65 7.29
CA ALA A 40 7.92 16.58 8.01
C ALA A 40 9.05 17.15 7.12
N ALA A 41 9.73 16.28 6.37
CA ALA A 41 10.81 16.67 5.48
C ALA A 41 10.32 17.59 4.35
N VAL A 42 9.17 17.29 3.75
CA VAL A 42 8.52 18.17 2.75
C VAL A 42 8.11 19.50 3.39
N GLY A 43 7.56 19.50 4.60
CA GLY A 43 7.20 20.73 5.33
C GLY A 43 8.40 21.66 5.59
N ILE A 44 9.57 21.08 5.94
CA ILE A 44 10.82 21.83 6.10
C ILE A 44 11.27 22.44 4.77
N LEU A 45 11.27 21.67 3.68
CA LEU A 45 11.64 22.17 2.35
C LEU A 45 10.69 23.27 1.86
N LEU A 46 9.38 23.11 2.08
CA LEU A 46 8.39 24.15 1.77
C LEU A 46 8.68 25.42 2.55
N SER A 47 8.93 25.31 3.86
CA SER A 47 9.27 26.45 4.72
C SER A 47 10.54 27.17 4.26
N ALA A 48 11.58 26.41 3.89
CA ALA A 48 12.83 26.95 3.35
C ALA A 48 12.61 27.65 2.00
N GLY A 49 11.84 27.04 1.10
CA GLY A 49 11.51 27.61 -0.21
C GLY A 49 10.71 28.91 -0.11
N PHE A 50 9.74 28.98 0.79
CA PHE A 50 9.00 30.22 1.04
C PHE A 50 9.86 31.28 1.73
N TYR A 51 10.75 30.89 2.65
CA TYR A 51 11.67 31.83 3.29
C TYR A 51 12.68 32.46 2.31
N SER A 52 13.07 31.73 1.25
CA SER A 52 13.99 32.22 0.22
C SER A 52 13.31 32.92 -0.96
N TRP A 53 11.97 32.98 -0.98
CA TRP A 53 11.16 33.39 -2.14
C TRP A 53 11.62 34.71 -2.77
N ASP A 54 11.77 35.76 -1.96
CA ASP A 54 12.17 37.10 -2.43
C ASP A 54 13.69 37.35 -2.34
N LYS A 55 14.45 36.40 -1.78
CA LYS A 55 15.87 36.59 -1.48
C LYS A 55 16.75 36.12 -2.63
N THR A 56 16.52 34.89 -3.08
CA THR A 56 17.43 34.22 -4.01
C THR A 56 16.70 33.17 -4.84
N ALA A 57 16.44 33.50 -6.11
CA ALA A 57 15.90 32.57 -7.10
C ALA A 57 16.73 31.28 -7.21
N LEU A 58 18.06 31.39 -7.05
CA LEU A 58 19.01 30.28 -7.13
C LEU A 58 18.73 29.17 -6.10
N ILE A 59 18.10 29.50 -4.97
CA ILE A 59 17.71 28.55 -3.92
C ILE A 59 16.25 28.11 -4.10
N THR A 60 15.36 29.07 -4.35
CA THR A 60 13.90 28.82 -4.45
C THR A 60 13.55 27.87 -5.60
N ILE A 61 14.11 28.09 -6.79
CA ILE A 61 13.81 27.29 -7.99
C ILE A 61 14.14 25.81 -7.79
N PRO A 62 15.36 25.39 -7.40
CA PRO A 62 15.66 23.98 -7.24
C PRO A 62 14.90 23.32 -6.09
N ILE A 63 14.55 24.04 -5.02
CA ILE A 63 13.71 23.50 -3.93
C ILE A 63 12.35 23.05 -4.48
N PHE A 64 11.66 23.93 -5.20
CA PHE A 64 10.31 23.65 -5.69
C PHE A 64 10.29 22.77 -6.96
N SER A 65 11.31 22.85 -7.82
CA SER A 65 11.33 22.09 -9.08
C SER A 65 11.97 20.71 -8.99
N ILE A 66 12.92 20.50 -8.06
CA ILE A 66 13.71 19.26 -7.98
C ILE A 66 13.52 18.59 -6.63
N PHE A 67 13.88 19.27 -5.53
CA PHE A 67 14.00 18.62 -4.22
C PHE A 67 12.65 18.14 -3.67
N ILE A 68 11.60 18.97 -3.70
CA ILE A 68 10.28 18.57 -3.19
C ILE A 68 9.70 17.43 -4.04
N PRO A 69 9.62 17.52 -5.39
CA PRO A 69 9.14 16.40 -6.20
C PRO A 69 9.95 15.11 -5.99
N ALA A 70 11.27 15.18 -6.01
CA ALA A 70 12.13 14.01 -5.80
C ALA A 70 11.90 13.35 -4.44
N LEU A 71 11.75 14.15 -3.38
CA LEU A 71 11.45 13.67 -2.05
C LEU A 71 10.07 13.00 -1.98
N CYS A 72 9.03 13.60 -2.57
CA CYS A 72 7.69 13.00 -2.67
C CYS A 72 7.70 11.63 -3.38
N PHE A 73 8.46 11.52 -4.49
CA PHE A 73 8.63 10.25 -5.19
C PHE A 73 9.35 9.21 -4.32
N LEU A 74 10.44 9.59 -3.65
CA LEU A 74 11.19 8.70 -2.76
C LEU A 74 10.33 8.17 -1.61
N ILE A 75 9.58 9.04 -0.93
CA ILE A 75 8.70 8.67 0.19
C ILE A 75 7.65 7.67 -0.28
N THR A 76 7.03 7.94 -1.44
CA THR A 76 6.02 7.03 -1.97
C THR A 76 6.63 5.69 -2.38
N TYR A 77 7.82 5.69 -2.96
CA TYR A 77 8.53 4.46 -3.30
C TYR A 77 8.80 3.59 -2.06
N ILE A 78 9.30 4.19 -0.97
CA ILE A 78 9.52 3.51 0.31
C ILE A 78 8.20 2.95 0.85
N TRP A 79 7.15 3.78 0.85
CA TRP A 79 5.83 3.38 1.33
C TRP A 79 5.26 2.19 0.53
N LEU A 80 5.39 2.23 -0.80
CA LEU A 80 4.96 1.15 -1.69
C LEU A 80 5.75 -0.14 -1.45
N GLY A 81 7.05 -0.06 -1.14
CA GLY A 81 7.87 -1.22 -0.79
C GLY A 81 7.39 -1.91 0.49
N GLU A 82 7.07 -1.13 1.53
CA GLU A 82 6.51 -1.68 2.78
C GLU A 82 5.09 -2.23 2.58
N PHE A 83 4.28 -1.58 1.73
CA PHE A 83 2.98 -2.10 1.33
C PHE A 83 3.09 -3.42 0.57
N ALA A 84 4.09 -3.56 -0.31
CA ALA A 84 4.40 -4.80 -1.00
C ALA A 84 4.72 -5.95 -0.03
N ARG A 85 5.57 -5.67 0.97
CA ARG A 85 5.95 -6.64 2.01
C ARG A 85 4.74 -7.09 2.81
N MET A 86 3.86 -6.15 3.18
CA MET A 86 2.61 -6.44 3.88
C MET A 86 1.68 -7.36 3.08
N ILE A 87 1.47 -7.09 1.78
CA ILE A 87 0.65 -7.96 0.91
C ILE A 87 1.23 -9.37 0.82
N ARG A 88 2.55 -9.48 0.64
CA ARG A 88 3.23 -10.78 0.57
C ARG A 88 3.07 -11.57 1.87
N GLY A 89 3.25 -10.94 3.02
CA GLY A 89 3.00 -11.58 4.32
C GLY A 89 1.54 -12.04 4.46
N GLY A 90 0.58 -11.21 4.03
CA GLY A 90 -0.84 -11.58 4.03
C GLY A 90 -1.14 -12.81 3.17
N ASN A 91 -0.54 -12.91 1.99
CA ASN A 91 -0.68 -14.09 1.13
C ASN A 91 -0.07 -15.35 1.74
N PHE A 92 1.02 -15.21 2.52
CA PHE A 92 1.64 -16.34 3.19
C PHE A 92 0.80 -16.85 4.37
N ILE A 93 0.23 -15.95 5.17
CA ILE A 93 -0.75 -16.31 6.21
C ILE A 93 -1.92 -17.11 5.62
N LEU A 94 -2.46 -16.66 4.49
CA LEU A 94 -3.52 -17.38 3.79
C LEU A 94 -3.12 -18.80 3.38
N SER A 95 -1.85 -19.01 3.02
CA SER A 95 -1.35 -20.34 2.70
C SER A 95 -1.29 -21.24 3.94
N ILE A 96 -0.80 -20.73 5.06
CA ILE A 96 -0.74 -21.47 6.34
C ILE A 96 -2.15 -21.89 6.77
N GLU A 97 -3.10 -20.96 6.76
CA GLU A 97 -4.46 -21.24 7.22
C GLU A 97 -5.16 -22.29 6.37
N ARG A 98 -4.99 -22.26 5.04
CA ARG A 98 -5.52 -23.30 4.17
C ARG A 98 -4.92 -24.67 4.45
N LYS A 99 -3.63 -24.73 4.81
CA LYS A 99 -2.98 -25.99 5.20
C LYS A 99 -3.53 -26.52 6.53
N ILE A 100 -3.74 -25.64 7.50
CA ILE A 100 -4.35 -26.00 8.79
C ILE A 100 -5.79 -26.46 8.59
N GLU A 101 -6.59 -25.77 7.77
CA GLU A 101 -7.98 -26.12 7.45
C GLU A 101 -8.08 -27.49 6.74
N ALA A 102 -7.10 -27.83 5.89
CA ALA A 102 -7.04 -29.13 5.23
C ALA A 102 -6.76 -30.30 6.20
N ILE A 103 -6.06 -30.05 7.32
CA ILE A 103 -5.67 -31.07 8.30
C ILE A 103 -6.71 -31.17 9.43
N VAL A 104 -7.27 -30.04 9.83
CA VAL A 104 -8.27 -29.95 10.90
C VAL A 104 -9.61 -29.60 10.25
N PRO A 105 -10.36 -30.61 9.74
CA PRO A 105 -11.69 -30.36 9.23
C PRO A 105 -12.55 -29.80 10.35
N VAL A 106 -13.20 -28.67 10.09
CA VAL A 106 -14.14 -28.07 11.03
C VAL A 106 -15.33 -29.04 11.17
N PRO A 107 -15.64 -29.55 12.38
CA PRO A 107 -16.79 -30.42 12.59
C PRO A 107 -18.07 -29.80 12.04
N GLU A 108 -18.88 -30.60 11.34
CA GLU A 108 -20.10 -30.16 10.64
C GLU A 108 -21.08 -29.47 11.60
N GLU A 109 -21.17 -29.97 12.84
CA GLU A 109 -21.97 -29.40 13.93
C GLU A 109 -21.61 -27.94 14.24
N ILE A 110 -20.33 -27.55 14.15
CA ILE A 110 -19.89 -26.17 14.39
C ILE A 110 -20.31 -25.27 13.22
N ASN A 111 -20.33 -25.80 12.00
CA ASN A 111 -20.82 -25.06 10.84
C ASN A 111 -22.34 -24.84 10.91
N ASP A 112 -23.10 -25.83 11.38
CA ASP A 112 -24.54 -25.73 11.55
C ASP A 112 -24.90 -24.69 12.62
N ILE A 113 -24.24 -24.73 13.79
CA ILE A 113 -24.41 -23.73 14.86
C ILE A 113 -24.01 -22.33 14.39
N ALA A 114 -22.91 -22.20 13.63
CA ALA A 114 -22.47 -20.92 13.09
C ALA A 114 -23.43 -20.36 12.03
N SER A 115 -24.17 -21.22 11.33
CA SER A 115 -25.18 -20.81 10.35
C SER A 115 -26.46 -20.30 11.01
N GLU A 116 -26.78 -20.81 12.21
CA GLU A 116 -28.01 -20.49 12.96
C GLU A 116 -27.84 -19.26 13.86
N LEU A 117 -26.63 -19.03 14.41
CA LEU A 117 -26.41 -18.01 15.44
C LEU A 117 -26.30 -16.57 14.88
N ASP A 118 -25.77 -16.40 13.66
CA ASP A 118 -25.84 -15.16 12.87
C ASP A 118 -25.19 -15.44 11.51
N SER A 119 -25.91 -15.24 10.41
CA SER A 119 -25.33 -15.35 9.06
C SER A 119 -24.12 -14.42 8.82
N SER A 120 -23.92 -13.43 9.69
CA SER A 120 -22.74 -12.56 9.70
C SER A 120 -21.52 -13.14 10.44
N LEU A 121 -21.73 -14.08 11.39
CA LEU A 121 -20.72 -14.72 12.27
C LEU A 121 -20.20 -16.06 11.76
N ILE A 122 -20.58 -16.51 10.56
CA ILE A 122 -20.05 -17.75 9.97
C ILE A 122 -18.54 -17.80 10.17
N VAL A 123 -18.10 -18.77 10.98
CA VAL A 123 -16.73 -19.02 11.46
C VAL A 123 -15.70 -19.16 10.31
N LYS A 124 -16.17 -19.24 9.06
CA LYS A 124 -15.38 -19.06 7.83
C LYS A 124 -14.74 -17.68 7.68
N LYS A 125 -15.14 -16.66 8.44
CA LYS A 125 -14.43 -15.39 8.45
C LYS A 125 -13.28 -15.49 9.47
N PRO A 126 -12.02 -15.63 9.01
CA PRO A 126 -10.84 -15.61 9.86
C PRO A 126 -10.88 -14.39 10.79
N LEU A 127 -10.62 -14.62 12.07
CA LEU A 127 -10.85 -13.70 13.19
C LEU A 127 -10.01 -12.40 13.19
N SER A 128 -9.28 -12.06 12.12
CA SER A 128 -8.28 -11.00 12.17
C SER A 128 -8.57 -9.82 11.26
N TRP A 129 -8.09 -8.66 11.72
CA TRP A 129 -7.87 -7.45 10.92
C TRP A 129 -7.19 -7.74 9.58
N GLU A 130 -6.46 -8.85 9.40
CA GLU A 130 -5.81 -9.22 8.14
C GLU A 130 -6.80 -9.52 6.99
N HIS A 131 -8.11 -9.55 7.23
CA HIS A 131 -9.13 -9.66 6.18
C HIS A 131 -8.99 -8.62 5.05
N PHE A 132 -8.56 -7.39 5.36
CA PHE A 132 -8.35 -6.39 4.30
C PHE A 132 -7.24 -6.80 3.32
N LEU A 133 -6.30 -7.66 3.74
CA LEU A 133 -5.24 -8.21 2.88
C LEU A 133 -5.76 -9.34 1.98
N ARG A 134 -6.87 -9.98 2.35
CA ARG A 134 -7.40 -11.17 1.66
C ARG A 134 -8.21 -10.85 0.41
N LYS A 135 -8.81 -9.66 0.34
CA LYS A 135 -9.62 -9.24 -0.82
C LYS A 135 -9.14 -7.92 -1.42
N PRO A 136 -8.26 -7.99 -2.42
CA PRO A 136 -8.19 -6.94 -3.44
C PRO A 136 -9.09 -7.20 -4.67
N MET A 137 -9.85 -8.31 -4.77
CA MET A 137 -10.40 -8.76 -6.07
C MET A 137 -11.78 -9.45 -6.03
N GLY A 138 -12.78 -8.85 -5.38
CA GLY A 138 -14.18 -9.25 -5.59
C GLY A 138 -15.09 -8.02 -5.54
N PRO A 139 -16.00 -7.83 -6.52
CA PRO A 139 -16.88 -6.66 -6.57
C PRO A 139 -17.78 -6.52 -5.33
N GLU A 140 -18.13 -7.63 -4.67
CA GLU A 140 -19.13 -7.67 -3.59
C GLU A 140 -18.69 -7.15 -2.21
N ILE A 141 -17.40 -6.88 -1.97
CA ILE A 141 -16.92 -6.30 -0.68
C ILE A 141 -16.27 -4.92 -0.87
N ALA A 142 -16.23 -4.41 -2.10
CA ALA A 142 -15.74 -3.06 -2.38
C ALA A 142 -16.62 -1.96 -1.75
N GLU A 143 -17.85 -2.28 -1.34
CA GLU A 143 -18.84 -1.28 -0.91
C GLU A 143 -18.85 -0.93 0.59
N SER A 144 -18.24 -1.72 1.49
CA SER A 144 -18.46 -1.54 2.94
C SER A 144 -17.24 -1.22 3.81
N GLY A 145 -16.04 -1.04 3.23
CA GLY A 145 -14.84 -0.71 4.00
C GLY A 145 -14.37 0.73 3.80
N HIS A 146 -14.14 1.50 4.87
CA HIS A 146 -13.43 2.80 4.80
C HIS A 146 -11.95 2.66 4.37
N MET A 147 -11.40 1.45 4.41
CA MET A 147 -9.96 1.19 4.19
C MET A 147 -9.45 1.49 2.78
N PRO A 148 -10.09 1.06 1.66
CA PRO A 148 -9.61 1.35 0.31
C PRO A 148 -9.50 2.85 0.03
N TRP A 149 -10.44 3.64 0.56
CA TRP A 149 -10.42 5.08 0.41
C TRP A 149 -9.23 5.74 1.13
N ILE A 150 -8.92 5.30 2.35
CA ILE A 150 -7.75 5.78 3.10
C ILE A 150 -6.45 5.48 2.34
N TYR A 151 -6.32 4.30 1.74
CA TYR A 151 -5.15 3.95 0.93
C TYR A 151 -5.06 4.80 -0.34
N ASN A 152 -6.17 5.04 -1.03
CA ASN A 152 -6.21 5.91 -2.19
C ASN A 152 -5.76 7.33 -1.82
N ILE A 153 -6.25 7.90 -0.71
CA ILE A 153 -5.80 9.24 -0.26
C ILE A 153 -4.29 9.26 -0.02
N ARG A 154 -3.75 8.27 0.69
CA ARG A 154 -2.30 8.19 0.97
C ARG A 154 -1.49 8.08 -0.30
N LEU A 155 -2.01 7.38 -1.30
CA LEU A 155 -1.37 7.23 -2.60
C LEU A 155 -1.39 8.55 -3.40
N TRP A 156 -2.41 9.39 -3.26
CA TRP A 156 -2.54 10.63 -4.02
C TRP A 156 -1.89 11.86 -3.36
N ILE A 157 -1.68 11.87 -2.04
CA ILE A 157 -1.23 13.08 -1.34
C ILE A 157 0.14 13.59 -1.79
N PHE A 158 1.16 12.73 -1.87
CA PHE A 158 2.52 13.12 -2.26
C PHE A 158 2.63 13.53 -3.75
N PRO A 159 1.96 12.85 -4.70
CA PRO A 159 1.84 13.32 -6.10
C PRO A 159 1.26 14.71 -6.20
N LEU A 160 0.17 14.98 -5.47
CA LEU A 160 -0.49 16.27 -5.50
C LEU A 160 0.43 17.37 -4.96
N VAL A 161 1.18 17.07 -3.90
CA VAL A 161 2.18 17.99 -3.36
C VAL A 161 3.34 18.21 -4.35
N ALA A 162 3.84 17.16 -5.00
CA ALA A 162 4.87 17.28 -6.04
C ALA A 162 4.39 18.12 -7.23
N ALA A 163 3.17 17.88 -7.71
CA ALA A 163 2.56 18.66 -8.78
C ALA A 163 2.39 20.13 -8.38
N GLY A 164 1.83 20.39 -7.19
CA GLY A 164 1.70 21.74 -6.64
C GLY A 164 3.05 22.46 -6.54
N SER A 165 4.09 21.76 -6.10
CA SER A 165 5.46 22.30 -6.04
C SER A 165 6.00 22.69 -7.42
N LEU A 166 5.78 21.86 -8.45
CA LEU A 166 6.16 22.19 -9.82
C LEU A 166 5.40 23.39 -10.37
N LEU A 167 4.09 23.52 -10.07
CA LEU A 167 3.30 24.69 -10.44
C LEU A 167 3.87 25.97 -9.83
N VAL A 168 4.25 25.91 -8.55
CA VAL A 168 4.88 27.02 -7.84
C VAL A 168 6.21 27.40 -8.50
N ALA A 169 7.05 26.42 -8.85
CA ALA A 169 8.32 26.69 -9.54
C ALA A 169 8.13 27.33 -10.92
N VAL A 170 7.14 26.87 -11.70
CA VAL A 170 6.85 27.42 -13.03
C VAL A 170 6.26 28.83 -12.93
N GLY A 171 5.37 29.08 -11.97
CA GLY A 171 4.86 30.42 -11.69
C GLY A 171 5.96 31.40 -11.27
N TYR A 172 6.95 30.91 -10.53
CA TYR A 172 8.12 31.71 -10.13
C TYR A 172 9.06 32.03 -11.29
N LEU A 173 9.34 31.06 -12.17
CA LEU A 173 10.22 31.24 -13.34
C LEU A 173 9.61 32.14 -14.41
N PHE A 174 8.29 32.10 -14.57
CA PHE A 174 7.60 32.77 -15.65
C PHE A 174 6.46 33.66 -15.14
N PRO A 175 6.76 34.75 -14.41
CA PRO A 175 5.73 35.65 -13.89
C PRO A 175 4.90 36.30 -15.02
N GLN A 176 5.48 36.43 -16.22
CA GLN A 176 4.78 36.98 -17.39
C GLN A 176 3.74 36.02 -17.99
N LEU A 177 3.83 34.73 -17.66
CA LEU A 177 2.85 33.71 -18.06
C LEU A 177 1.62 33.68 -17.14
N ILE A 178 1.59 34.51 -16.09
CA ILE A 178 0.43 34.70 -15.20
C ILE A 178 -0.67 35.42 -16.00
N GLY A 179 -1.56 34.63 -16.58
CA GLY A 179 -2.64 35.06 -17.49
C GLY A 179 -3.27 33.87 -18.21
N ASN A 180 -3.76 34.06 -19.44
CA ASN A 180 -4.47 33.01 -20.21
C ASN A 180 -3.65 31.71 -20.43
N HIS A 181 -2.31 31.80 -20.42
CA HIS A 181 -1.43 30.65 -20.62
C HIS A 181 -1.13 29.87 -19.32
N MET A 182 -1.39 30.45 -18.14
CA MET A 182 -1.13 29.79 -16.87
C MET A 182 -2.02 28.55 -16.70
N VAL A 183 -3.29 28.65 -17.10
CA VAL A 183 -4.25 27.53 -17.02
C VAL A 183 -3.76 26.35 -17.87
N LEU A 184 -3.30 26.61 -19.10
CA LEU A 184 -2.79 25.56 -19.99
C LEU A 184 -1.53 24.90 -19.41
N LEU A 185 -0.58 25.68 -18.88
CA LEU A 185 0.60 25.15 -18.23
C LEU A 185 0.25 24.31 -16.99
N CYS A 186 -0.69 24.78 -16.17
CA CYS A 186 -1.17 24.02 -15.02
C CYS A 186 -1.76 22.68 -15.47
N VAL A 187 -2.60 22.67 -16.50
CA VAL A 187 -3.18 21.44 -17.06
C VAL A 187 -2.09 20.50 -17.58
N ILE A 188 -1.09 21.00 -18.30
CA ILE A 188 0.03 20.19 -18.82
C ILE A 188 0.86 19.60 -17.67
N ILE A 189 1.22 20.39 -16.66
CA ILE A 189 2.03 19.91 -15.54
C ILE A 189 1.25 18.88 -14.71
N ILE A 190 -0.03 19.15 -14.43
CA ILE A 190 -0.90 18.20 -13.75
C ILE A 190 -1.02 16.92 -14.59
N THR A 191 -1.30 17.00 -15.89
CA THR A 191 -1.41 15.80 -16.74
C THR A 191 -0.10 15.02 -16.81
N LEU A 192 1.06 15.66 -16.98
CA LEU A 192 2.35 14.99 -16.98
C LEU A 192 2.66 14.34 -15.62
N SER A 193 2.36 15.02 -14.51
CA SER A 193 2.53 14.45 -13.17
C SER A 193 1.62 13.25 -12.94
N VAL A 194 0.36 13.31 -13.39
CA VAL A 194 -0.61 12.23 -13.32
C VAL A 194 -0.18 11.07 -14.21
N VAL A 195 0.27 11.32 -15.44
CA VAL A 195 0.76 10.27 -16.36
C VAL A 195 2.00 9.58 -15.79
N SER A 196 2.99 10.35 -15.31
CA SER A 196 4.17 9.80 -14.64
C SER A 196 3.76 8.91 -13.45
N TRP A 197 2.79 9.37 -12.68
CA TRP A 197 2.21 8.61 -11.57
C TRP A 197 1.53 7.32 -12.01
N PHE A 198 0.67 7.37 -13.02
CA PHE A 198 0.00 6.19 -13.57
C PHE A 198 1.02 5.19 -14.13
N CYS A 199 2.05 5.65 -14.85
CA CYS A 199 3.13 4.79 -15.32
C CYS A 199 3.83 4.08 -14.15
N MET A 200 4.13 4.81 -13.06
CA MET A 200 4.72 4.22 -11.86
C MET A 200 3.80 3.14 -11.26
N ILE A 201 2.51 3.42 -11.07
CA ILE A 201 1.54 2.44 -10.56
C ILE A 201 1.45 1.22 -11.47
N ILE A 202 1.42 1.41 -12.79
CA ILE A 202 1.33 0.30 -13.76
C ILE A 202 2.58 -0.57 -13.69
N VAL A 203 3.77 0.03 -13.66
CA VAL A 203 5.04 -0.71 -13.55
C VAL A 203 5.07 -1.52 -12.27
N LEU A 204 4.70 -0.92 -11.14
CA LEU A 204 4.58 -1.62 -9.86
C LEU A 204 3.52 -2.72 -9.89
N GLY A 205 2.33 -2.43 -10.42
CA GLY A 205 1.25 -3.40 -10.58
C GLY A 205 1.65 -4.60 -11.43
N SER A 206 2.44 -4.37 -12.48
CA SER A 206 2.99 -5.44 -13.32
C SER A 206 4.00 -6.30 -12.55
N ALA A 207 4.86 -5.68 -11.73
CA ALA A 207 5.80 -6.37 -10.85
C ALA A 207 5.05 -7.25 -9.83
N PHE A 208 3.97 -6.73 -9.23
CA PHE A 208 3.11 -7.50 -8.34
C PHE A 208 2.41 -8.68 -9.02
N LYS A 209 1.91 -8.48 -10.26
CA LYS A 209 1.27 -9.55 -11.02
C LYS A 209 2.27 -10.69 -11.32
N ASN A 210 3.52 -10.35 -11.60
CA ASN A 210 4.58 -11.33 -11.81
C ASN A 210 4.91 -12.11 -10.53
N ILE A 211 4.98 -11.45 -9.37
CA ILE A 211 5.16 -12.10 -8.06
C ILE A 211 4.01 -13.07 -7.76
N LYS A 212 2.77 -12.69 -8.10
CA LYS A 212 1.61 -13.58 -7.92
C LYS A 212 1.70 -14.83 -8.81
N LYS A 213 2.17 -14.68 -10.06
CA LYS A 213 2.33 -15.79 -11.00
C LYS A 213 3.39 -16.78 -10.54
N THR A 214 4.50 -16.31 -9.96
CA THR A 214 5.53 -17.19 -9.39
C THR A 214 5.06 -17.87 -8.11
N ALA A 215 4.36 -17.15 -7.21
CA ALA A 215 3.81 -17.75 -6.00
C ALA A 215 2.76 -18.84 -6.31
N GLY A 216 1.88 -18.63 -7.30
CA GLY A 216 0.85 -19.59 -7.68
C GLY A 216 1.41 -20.91 -8.26
N ARG A 217 2.60 -20.90 -8.88
CA ARG A 217 3.24 -22.12 -9.40
C ARG A 217 3.80 -23.03 -8.30
N SER A 218 4.10 -22.49 -7.13
CA SER A 218 4.58 -23.30 -5.98
C SER A 218 3.49 -24.12 -5.30
N ASN A 219 2.22 -23.89 -5.64
CA ASN A 219 1.06 -24.64 -5.14
C ASN A 219 0.55 -25.67 -6.17
N LEU A 220 1.34 -26.02 -7.19
CA LEU A 220 1.04 -27.23 -7.94
C LEU A 220 1.09 -28.41 -6.96
N PRO A 221 0.10 -29.32 -7.01
CA PRO A 221 0.13 -30.50 -6.15
C PRO A 221 1.48 -31.18 -6.34
N LEU A 222 2.17 -31.42 -5.23
CA LEU A 222 3.28 -32.36 -5.22
C LEU A 222 2.65 -33.71 -5.54
N ASP A 223 2.66 -34.09 -6.81
CA ASP A 223 2.28 -35.43 -7.26
C ASP A 223 3.24 -36.41 -6.57
N HIS A 224 2.82 -36.95 -5.43
CA HIS A 224 3.46 -37.99 -4.64
C HIS A 224 2.44 -39.08 -4.35
#